data_AF-A0A2N0MW62-F1
#
_entry.id   AF-A0A2N0MW62-F1
#
_cell.length_a   1.000
_cell.length_b   1.000
_cell.length_c   1.000
_cell.angle_alpha   90.00
_cell.angle_beta   90.00
_cell.angle_gamma   90.00
#
_symmetry.space_group_name_H-M   'P 1'
#
loop_
_entity.id
_entity.type
_entity.pdbx_description
1 polymer ?
#
loop_
_entity_poly.entity_id
_entity_poly.type
_entity_poly.pdbx_seq_one_letter_code
_entity_poly.pdbx_strand_id
1 'polypeptide(L)'
;MKQQLTTTVRVEGKGENKAAAFSAALSQVQRTVLKSTNNILLRIEPQDVKVITAEETVRKEKFLFFFLARERKSYYLVLDITVNMTVIETDKVVFVTK
;
A
#
# COMPACT_ATOMS: atom_id res chain seq x y z
N MET A 1 -13.13 11.91 -21.28
CA MET A 1 -14.18 10.98 -20.80
C MET A 1 -13.67 10.25 -19.57
N LYS A 2 -14.49 10.05 -18.54
CA LYS A 2 -14.08 9.36 -17.30
C LYS A 2 -14.28 7.86 -17.48
N GLN A 3 -13.31 7.04 -17.08
CA GLN A 3 -13.44 5.57 -17.09
C GLN A 3 -13.20 5.02 -15.69
N GLN A 4 -13.91 3.93 -15.37
CA GLN A 4 -13.68 3.16 -14.15
C GLN A 4 -12.89 1.90 -14.50
N LEU A 5 -11.75 1.70 -13.85
CA LEU A 5 -10.94 0.49 -13.97
C LEU A 5 -10.86 -0.21 -12.61
N THR A 6 -11.04 -1.53 -12.62
CA THR A 6 -10.79 -2.36 -11.45
C THR A 6 -9.48 -3.11 -11.64
N THR A 7 -8.60 -3.04 -10.65
CA THR A 7 -7.31 -3.73 -10.69
C THR A 7 -6.96 -4.27 -9.32
N THR A 8 -6.35 -5.45 -9.28
CA THR A 8 -5.82 -6.02 -8.04
C THR A 8 -4.32 -5.79 -7.98
N VAL A 9 -3.85 -5.21 -6.89
CA VAL A 9 -2.44 -4.95 -6.65
C VAL A 9 -1.95 -5.71 -5.43
N ARG A 10 -0.79 -6.34 -5.55
CA ARG A 10 -0.07 -6.92 -4.42
C ARG A 10 0.85 -5.88 -3.80
N VAL A 11 0.73 -5.69 -2.49
CA VAL A 11 1.56 -4.76 -1.72
C VAL A 11 2.08 -5.42 -0.47
N GLU A 12 3.21 -4.92 0.02
CA GLU A 12 3.85 -5.40 1.23
C GLU A 12 4.05 -4.27 2.23
N GLY A 13 3.96 -4.62 3.51
CA GLY A 13 4.04 -3.67 4.60
C GLY A 13 4.85 -4.23 5.75
N LYS A 14 5.73 -3.39 6.31
CA LYS A 14 6.48 -3.71 7.53
C LYS A 14 6.33 -2.59 8.54
N GLY A 15 6.15 -2.93 9.81
CA GLY A 15 6.02 -1.95 10.88
C GLY A 15 6.31 -2.53 12.26
N GLU A 16 6.54 -1.65 13.24
CA GLU A 16 6.78 -2.04 14.64
C GLU A 16 5.49 -2.42 15.38
N ASN A 17 4.35 -2.00 14.83
CA ASN A 17 3.01 -2.39 15.26
C ASN A 17 2.16 -2.71 14.04
N LYS A 18 1.01 -3.36 14.25
CA LYS A 18 0.09 -3.77 13.18
C LYS A 18 -0.33 -2.58 12.30
N ALA A 19 -0.77 -1.48 12.92
CA ALA A 19 -1.21 -0.30 12.19
C ALA A 19 -0.11 0.29 11.29
N ALA A 20 1.13 0.36 11.79
CA ALA A 20 2.27 0.84 11.02
C ALA A 20 2.54 -0.05 9.79
N ALA A 21 2.45 -1.38 9.94
CA ALA A 21 2.62 -2.30 8.81
C ALA A 21 1.51 -2.14 7.76
N PHE A 22 0.25 -1.96 8.18
CA PHE A 22 -0.87 -1.73 7.27
C PHE A 22 -0.73 -0.39 6.53
N SER A 23 -0.39 0.70 7.24
CA SER A 23 -0.17 2.01 6.62
C SER A 23 0.97 1.97 5.61
N ALA A 24 2.06 1.24 5.90
CA ALA A 24 3.16 1.06 4.97
C ALA A 24 2.69 0.39 3.67
N ALA A 25 1.91 -0.70 3.75
CA ALA A 25 1.36 -1.39 2.58
C ALA A 25 0.37 -0.52 1.78
N LEU A 26 -0.55 0.18 2.45
CA LEU A 26 -1.51 1.06 1.78
C LEU A 26 -0.83 2.21 1.03
N SER A 27 0.25 2.77 1.59
CA SER A 27 1.03 3.80 0.90
C SER A 27 1.63 3.30 -0.43
N GLN A 28 1.90 2.00 -0.53
CA GLN A 28 2.46 1.38 -1.72
C GLN A 28 1.41 1.23 -2.82
N VAL A 29 0.13 1.02 -2.48
CA VAL A 29 -0.98 0.91 -3.45
C VAL A 29 -0.98 2.10 -4.39
N GLN A 30 -0.96 3.32 -3.86
CA GLN A 30 -0.98 4.53 -4.67
C GLN A 30 0.18 4.56 -5.68
N ARG A 31 1.40 4.24 -5.23
CA ARG A 31 2.60 4.24 -6.09
C ARG A 31 2.55 3.14 -7.15
N THR A 32 2.11 1.94 -6.79
CA THR A 32 2.00 0.80 -7.71
C THR A 32 0.95 1.08 -8.79
N VAL A 33 -0.18 1.64 -8.40
CA VAL A 33 -1.27 1.99 -9.30
C VAL A 33 -0.90 3.13 -10.26
N LEU A 34 -0.15 4.13 -9.78
CA LEU A 34 0.39 5.18 -10.66
C LEU A 34 1.38 4.64 -11.70
N LYS A 35 2.16 3.60 -11.37
CA LYS A 35 3.08 2.96 -12.32
C LYS A 35 2.37 2.12 -13.38
N SER A 36 1.18 1.60 -13.09
CA SER A 36 0.44 0.75 -14.03
C SER A 36 -0.31 1.53 -15.11
N THR A 37 -0.47 2.86 -14.99
CA THR A 37 -1.24 3.66 -15.95
C THR A 37 -0.58 5.01 -16.20
N ASN A 38 -0.51 5.43 -17.47
CA ASN A 38 -0.11 6.81 -17.83
C ASN A 38 -1.26 7.83 -17.69
N ASN A 39 -2.45 7.38 -17.28
CA ASN A 39 -3.63 8.22 -17.19
C ASN A 39 -3.68 8.98 -15.86
N ILE A 40 -4.36 10.13 -15.84
CA ILE A 40 -4.56 10.89 -14.60
C ILE A 40 -5.58 10.16 -13.74
N LEU A 41 -5.16 9.77 -12.53
CA LEU A 41 -6.00 9.13 -11.54
C LEU A 41 -6.77 10.18 -10.73
N LEU A 42 -8.10 10.14 -10.76
CA LEU A 42 -8.95 11.07 -10.00
C LEU A 42 -9.32 10.55 -8.62
N ARG A 43 -9.54 9.24 -8.51
CA ARG A 43 -9.96 8.57 -7.27
C ARG A 43 -9.48 7.14 -7.30
N ILE A 44 -8.93 6.68 -6.18
CA ILE A 44 -8.59 5.29 -5.93
C ILE A 44 -9.41 4.87 -4.72
N GLU A 45 -10.21 3.83 -4.87
CA GLU A 45 -11.04 3.30 -3.80
C GLU A 45 -10.75 1.81 -3.60
N PRO A 46 -10.28 1.39 -2.42
CA PRO A 46 -10.14 -0.03 -2.12
C PRO A 46 -11.54 -0.64 -2.00
N GLN A 47 -11.81 -1.68 -2.77
CA GLN A 47 -13.06 -2.46 -2.72
C GLN A 47 -12.90 -3.68 -1.83
N ASP A 48 -11.76 -4.35 -1.93
CA ASP A 48 -11.48 -5.56 -1.16
C ASP A 48 -10.00 -5.62 -0.75
N VAL A 49 -9.75 -6.20 0.42
CA VAL A 49 -8.40 -6.37 0.98
C VAL A 49 -8.27 -7.81 1.47
N LYS A 50 -7.40 -8.56 0.82
CA LYS A 50 -7.09 -9.95 1.18
C LYS A 50 -5.69 -10.04 1.77
N VAL A 51 -5.60 -10.60 2.98
CA VAL A 51 -4.31 -10.90 3.62
C VAL A 51 -3.77 -12.20 3.05
N ILE A 52 -2.62 -12.14 2.41
CA ILE A 52 -1.91 -13.32 1.87
C ILE A 52 -0.94 -13.85 2.92
N THR A 53 -0.17 -12.96 3.54
CA THR A 53 0.81 -13.30 4.57
C THR A 53 0.70 -12.30 5.72
N ALA A 54 0.79 -12.80 6.95
CA ALA A 54 0.89 -11.99 8.15
C ALA A 54 1.85 -12.65 9.13
N GLU A 55 2.99 -12.02 9.37
CA GLU A 55 4.07 -12.52 10.21
C GLU A 55 4.33 -11.57 11.38
N GLU A 56 4.44 -12.13 12.59
CA GLU A 56 4.91 -11.43 13.78
C GLU A 56 6.28 -11.98 14.15
N THR A 57 7.29 -11.11 14.18
CA THR A 57 8.62 -11.45 14.68
C THR A 57 8.85 -10.74 16.00
N VAL A 58 9.17 -11.52 17.05
CA VAL A 58 9.51 -11.00 18.37
C VAL A 58 11.01 -11.20 18.59
N ARG A 59 11.74 -10.11 18.83
CA ARG A 59 13.17 -10.14 19.18
C ARG A 59 13.35 -9.62 20.59
N LYS A 60 14.02 -10.41 21.42
CA LYS A 60 14.38 -10.03 22.78
C LYS A 60 15.78 -9.45 22.77
N GLU A 61 15.89 -8.15 22.95
CA GLU A 61 17.16 -7.45 23.05
C GLU A 61 17.57 -7.39 24.52
N LYS A 62 18.80 -7.80 24.84
CA LYS A 62 19.37 -7.67 26.18
C LYS A 62 20.09 -6.32 26.26
N PHE A 63 19.44 -5.30 26.82
CA PHE A 63 20.09 -4.03 27.11
C PHE A 63 20.75 -4.11 28.51
N LEU A 64 21.99 -3.63 28.63
CA LEU A 64 22.83 -3.59 29.83
C LEU A 64 22.73 -4.81 30.78
N PHE A 65 23.49 -5.86 30.47
CA PHE A 65 23.85 -6.95 31.41
C PHE A 65 22.69 -7.57 32.22
N PHE A 66 21.64 -8.05 31.55
CA PHE A 66 20.48 -8.79 32.11
C PHE A 66 19.33 -7.97 32.72
N PHE A 67 19.47 -6.66 32.92
CA PHE A 67 18.48 -5.89 33.70
C PHE A 67 17.39 -5.20 32.86
N LEU A 68 17.59 -5.00 31.55
CA LEU A 68 16.63 -4.28 30.69
C LEU A 68 16.34 -5.09 29.41
N ALA A 69 15.76 -6.28 29.57
CA ALA A 69 15.32 -7.06 28.42
C ALA A 69 14.07 -6.41 27.79
N ARG A 70 14.23 -5.81 26.60
CA ARG A 70 13.12 -5.26 25.82
C ARG A 70 12.72 -6.24 24.73
N GLU A 71 11.42 -6.48 24.63
CA GLU A 71 10.85 -7.20 23.48
C GLU A 71 10.52 -6.20 22.38
N ARG A 72 11.16 -6.33 21.23
CA ARG A 72 10.84 -5.59 20.02
C ARG A 72 10.02 -6.49 19.11
N LYS A 73 8.80 -6.06 18.82
CA LYS A 73 7.92 -6.71 17.85
C LYS A 73 8.09 -6.03 16.50
N SER A 74 8.07 -6.83 15.45
CA SER A 74 7.94 -6.34 14.07
C SER A 74 6.91 -7.19 13.34
N TYR A 75 6.08 -6.51 12.57
CA TYR A 75 5.01 -7.10 11.80
C TYR A 75 5.34 -6.95 10.32
N TYR A 76 5.20 -8.04 9.57
CA TYR A 76 5.30 -8.06 8.13
C TYR A 76 3.99 -8.59 7.56
N LEU A 77 3.50 -7.98 6.49
CA LEU A 77 2.27 -8.38 5.83
C LEU A 77 2.36 -8.22 4.32
N VAL A 78 1.68 -9.13 3.63
CA VAL A 78 1.47 -9.09 2.19
C VAL A 78 -0.03 -9.08 1.95
N LEU A 79 -0.50 -8.08 1.21
CA LEU A 79 -1.91 -7.85 0.92
C LEU A 79 -2.14 -7.86 -0.59
N ASP A 80 -3.21 -8.51 -1.01
CA ASP A 80 -3.80 -8.31 -2.33
C ASP A 80 -4.99 -7.35 -2.16
N ILE A 81 -4.92 -6.18 -2.80
CA ILE A 81 -5.92 -5.13 -2.68
C ILE A 81 -6.56 -4.92 -4.04
N THR A 82 -7.87 -5.12 -4.11
CA THR A 82 -8.65 -4.80 -5.30
C THR A 82 -9.10 -3.35 -5.20
N VAL A 83 -8.64 -2.53 -6.14
CA VAL A 83 -8.95 -1.11 -6.21
C VAL A 83 -9.85 -0.82 -7.41
N ASN A 84 -10.85 0.02 -7.19
CA ASN A 84 -11.58 0.70 -8.26
C ASN A 84 -11.00 2.10 -8.44
N MET A 85 -10.71 2.45 -9.68
CA MET A 85 -10.03 3.69 -10.04
C MET A 85 -10.85 4.45 -11.07
N THR A 86 -11.02 5.75 -10.86
CA THR A 86 -11.54 6.64 -11.91
C THR A 86 -10.40 7.34 -12.60
N VAL A 87 -10.26 7.14 -13.92
CA VAL A 87 -9.17 7.70 -14.72
C VAL A 87 -9.69 8.69 -15.77
N ILE A 88 -8.86 9.68 -16.09
CA ILE A 88 -8.99 10.50 -17.30
C ILE A 88 -7.86 10.14 -18.25
N GLU A 89 -8.23 9.73 -19.46
CA GLU A 89 -7.31 9.59 -20.59
C GLU A 89 -6.83 10.97 -21.03
N THR A 90 -5.54 11.23 -20.86
CA THR A 90 -4.89 12.50 -21.23
C THR A 90 -4.85 12.73 -22.73
N ASP A 91 -4.78 11.64 -23.51
CA ASP A 91 -4.67 11.69 -24.97
C ASP A 91 -5.93 12.27 -25.65
N LYS A 92 -7.06 12.29 -24.93
CA LYS A 92 -8.32 12.86 -25.41
C LYS A 92 -8.54 14.30 -24.94
N VAL A 93 -7.58 14.90 -24.25
CA VAL A 93 -7.65 16.30 -23.82
C VAL A 93 -7.08 17.19 -24.92
N VAL A 94 -7.96 17.97 -25.56
CA VAL A 94 -7.55 18.93 -26.60
C VAL A 94 -7.06 20.21 -25.92
N PHE A 95 -5.76 20.47 -26.02
CA PHE A 95 -5.16 21.73 -25.59
C PHE A 95 -5.26 22.74 -26.74
N VAL A 96 -5.77 23.94 -26.43
CA VAL A 96 -5.80 25.06 -27.38
C VAL A 96 -4.70 26.05 -27.03
N THR A 97 -3.90 26.43 -28.02
CA THR A 97 -2.85 27.46 -27.90
C THR A 97 -3.50 28.84 -27.87
N LYS A 98 -3.03 29.72 -26.99
CA LYS A 98 -3.52 31.10 -26.84
C LYS A 98 -2.79 32.06 -27.79
#